data_AF-A0A5B7Y501-F1
#
_entry.id   AF-A0A5B7Y501-F1
#
_cell.length_a   1.000
_cell.length_b   1.000
_cell.length_c   1.000
_cell.angle_alpha   90.00
_cell.angle_beta   90.00
_cell.angle_gamma   90.00
#
_symmetry.space_group_name_H-M   'P 1'
#
loop_
_entity.id
_entity.type
_entity.pdbx_description
1 polymer ?
#
loop_
_entity_poly.entity_id
_entity_poly.type
_entity_poly.pdbx_seq_one_letter_code
_entity_poly.pdbx_strand_id
1 'polypeptide(L)'
;MTTNSINSDITLISIAHNQYGDELNIDDWNCEFKNWKMLPIKDGKYYNFLKKVEIDCRVTQEPIYRENPIMWKVILRKKPNANYFVSSLNIVNHNITGSNNAEINSTSEESIKDKGHFIADSFDKFLLTENELKENGFKVQQFFGLGNKSNVSPQDYRANRNSKAYTGQLKFEQKILNFLNKSTNMDDEIYYEIEEIKFNQKVFGRRIFIKWPSGNPDFTHVFIPECRK
;
A
#
# COMPACT_ATOMS: atom_id res chain seq x y z
N MET A 1 -23.74 23.83 32.21
CA MET A 1 -22.84 24.51 31.26
C MET A 1 -22.46 23.50 30.20
N THR A 2 -23.07 23.64 29.01
CA THR A 2 -22.78 22.85 27.83
C THR A 2 -21.71 23.57 27.02
N THR A 3 -20.52 22.98 26.93
CA THR A 3 -19.49 23.43 25.98
C THR A 3 -18.81 22.24 25.34
N ASN A 4 -19.14 22.09 24.06
CA ASN A 4 -18.31 21.63 22.95
C ASN A 4 -17.99 20.13 22.87
N SER A 5 -18.92 19.40 22.24
CA SER A 5 -18.59 18.30 21.35
C SER A 5 -17.61 18.83 20.29
N ILE A 6 -16.31 18.65 20.52
CA ILE A 6 -15.33 18.73 19.44
C ILE A 6 -15.55 17.46 18.62
N ASN A 7 -16.49 17.52 17.69
CA ASN A 7 -16.55 16.57 16.59
C ASN A 7 -15.47 16.99 15.58
N SER A 8 -14.19 16.94 15.99
CA SER A 8 -13.07 17.17 15.09
C SER A 8 -13.01 15.98 14.15
N ASP A 9 -13.18 16.23 12.85
CA ASP A 9 -12.99 15.20 11.84
C ASP A 9 -11.60 14.60 11.97
N ILE A 10 -11.49 13.27 11.93
CA ILE A 10 -10.19 12.60 11.97
C ILE A 10 -9.48 12.82 10.64
N THR A 11 -8.27 13.36 10.70
CA THR A 11 -7.36 13.56 9.56
C THR A 11 -5.99 12.95 9.87
N LEU A 12 -5.12 12.79 8.86
CA LEU A 12 -3.75 12.34 9.11
C LEU A 12 -2.99 13.32 9.99
N ILE A 13 -3.24 14.62 9.85
CA ILE A 13 -2.72 15.65 10.75
C ILE A 13 -3.14 15.38 12.20
N SER A 14 -4.43 15.15 12.45
CA SER A 14 -4.89 14.88 13.83
C SER A 14 -4.28 13.60 14.40
N ILE A 15 -4.07 12.57 13.56
CA ILE A 15 -3.40 11.34 13.98
C ILE A 15 -1.94 11.61 14.32
N ALA A 16 -1.25 12.38 13.49
CA ALA A 16 0.15 12.74 13.71
C ALA A 16 0.34 13.55 15.00
N HIS A 17 -0.48 14.58 15.21
CA HIS A 17 -0.50 15.35 16.46
C HIS A 17 -0.81 14.49 17.68
N ASN A 18 -1.80 13.60 17.60
CA ASN A 18 -2.13 12.73 18.74
C ASN A 18 -1.01 11.75 19.09
N GLN A 19 -0.22 11.31 18.09
CA GLN A 19 0.84 10.33 18.30
C GLN A 19 2.17 10.97 18.72
N TYR A 20 2.46 12.18 18.25
CA TYR A 20 3.79 12.80 18.40
C TYR A 20 3.75 14.22 19.00
N GLY A 21 2.58 14.76 19.32
CA GLY A 21 2.42 16.14 19.81
C GLY A 21 3.05 17.15 18.84
N ASP A 22 3.72 18.14 19.42
CA ASP A 22 4.43 19.21 18.69
C ASP A 22 5.86 18.80 18.26
N GLU A 23 6.27 17.54 18.45
CA GLU A 23 7.60 17.05 18.06
C GLU A 23 7.83 17.11 16.54
N LEU A 24 6.76 17.18 15.76
CA LEU A 24 6.78 17.21 14.31
C LEU A 24 6.19 18.54 13.83
N ASN A 25 6.99 19.33 13.12
CA ASN A 25 6.50 20.51 12.40
C ASN A 25 5.67 20.09 11.18
N ILE A 26 4.46 19.58 11.40
CA ILE A 26 3.61 18.99 10.35
C ILE A 26 3.03 20.02 9.37
N ASP A 27 3.21 21.32 9.63
CA ASP A 27 2.80 22.39 8.72
C ASP A 27 3.46 22.22 7.34
N ASP A 28 4.74 21.83 7.35
CA ASP A 28 5.55 21.56 6.16
C ASP A 28 5.33 20.16 5.57
N TRP A 29 4.41 19.36 6.11
CA TRP A 29 4.18 18.01 5.60
C TRP A 29 3.58 18.04 4.20
N ASN A 30 4.36 17.71 3.19
CA ASN A 30 3.89 17.61 1.80
C ASN A 30 3.22 16.25 1.53
N CYS A 31 2.04 16.04 2.13
CA CYS A 31 1.18 14.88 1.86
C CYS A 31 -0.19 15.35 1.39
N GLU A 32 -0.60 14.91 0.19
CA GLU A 32 -1.86 15.31 -0.45
C GLU A 32 -3.09 15.06 0.45
N PHE A 33 -3.08 13.92 1.14
CA PHE A 33 -4.22 13.45 1.92
C PHE A 33 -4.22 13.97 3.36
N LYS A 34 -3.26 14.82 3.75
CA LYS A 34 -3.03 15.16 5.17
C LYS A 34 -4.26 15.74 5.88
N ASN A 35 -5.05 16.52 5.13
CA ASN A 35 -6.26 17.20 5.58
C ASN A 35 -7.56 16.47 5.22
N TRP A 36 -7.49 15.30 4.60
CA TRP A 36 -8.68 14.59 4.17
C TRP A 36 -9.37 13.96 5.38
N LYS A 37 -10.68 14.17 5.46
CA LYS A 37 -11.52 13.60 6.51
C LYS A 37 -11.60 12.08 6.36
N MET A 38 -11.50 11.40 7.49
CA MET A 38 -11.56 9.95 7.60
C MET A 38 -12.58 9.53 8.65
N LEU A 39 -13.20 8.37 8.41
CA LEU A 39 -14.03 7.68 9.39
C LEU A 39 -13.24 6.54 10.04
N PRO A 40 -13.17 6.47 11.38
CA PRO A 40 -12.53 5.37 12.06
C PRO A 40 -13.39 4.11 11.95
N ILE A 41 -12.77 3.01 11.55
CA ILE A 41 -13.35 1.67 11.59
C ILE A 41 -12.79 0.97 12.82
N LYS A 42 -13.59 0.96 13.89
CA LYS A 42 -13.21 0.36 15.19
C LYS A 42 -12.87 -1.12 15.01
N ASP A 43 -13.69 -1.83 14.25
CA ASP A 43 -13.46 -3.23 13.89
C ASP A 43 -12.30 -3.34 12.88
N GLY A 44 -11.15 -3.82 13.37
CA GLY A 44 -9.93 -3.90 12.58
C GLY A 44 -9.01 -2.68 12.67
N LYS A 45 -9.38 -1.64 13.44
CA LYS A 45 -8.56 -0.46 13.77
C LYS A 45 -7.86 0.16 12.55
N TYR A 46 -8.64 0.66 11.60
CA TYR A 46 -8.16 1.39 10.42
C TYR A 46 -9.12 2.51 10.07
N TYR A 47 -8.86 3.25 9.00
CA TYR A 47 -9.66 4.42 8.62
C TYR A 47 -10.12 4.33 7.17
N ASN A 48 -11.36 4.77 6.91
CA ASN A 48 -11.87 5.00 5.56
C ASN A 48 -11.78 6.48 5.23
N PHE A 49 -11.19 6.85 4.10
CA PHE A 49 -11.31 8.20 3.58
C PHE A 49 -12.72 8.43 3.03
N LEU A 50 -13.24 9.63 3.27
CA LEU A 50 -14.57 10.02 2.80
C LEU A 50 -14.57 10.45 1.32
N LYS A 51 -13.41 10.83 0.78
CA LYS A 51 -13.26 11.32 -0.59
C LYS A 51 -12.62 10.25 -1.48
N LYS A 52 -13.10 10.18 -2.71
CA LYS A 52 -12.48 9.40 -3.79
C LYS A 52 -11.24 10.16 -4.32
N VAL A 53 -10.26 9.42 -4.82
CA VAL A 53 -9.11 9.97 -5.56
C VAL A 53 -9.40 9.99 -7.06
N GLU A 54 -8.89 11.02 -7.74
CA GLU A 54 -8.90 11.08 -9.19
C GLU A 54 -7.90 10.07 -9.76
N ILE A 55 -8.36 9.26 -10.73
CA ILE A 55 -7.53 8.19 -11.29
C ILE A 55 -6.53 8.81 -12.25
N ASP A 56 -5.26 8.44 -12.09
CA ASP A 56 -4.20 8.83 -13.02
C ASP A 56 -4.30 8.01 -14.30
N CYS A 57 -4.83 8.59 -15.37
CA CYS A 57 -5.08 7.87 -16.62
C CYS A 57 -3.80 7.35 -17.30
N ARG A 58 -2.62 7.89 -16.96
CA ARG A 58 -1.33 7.38 -17.48
C ARG A 58 -1.09 5.95 -17.03
N VAL A 59 -1.69 5.53 -15.91
CA VAL A 59 -1.53 4.18 -15.38
C VAL A 59 -2.10 3.10 -16.31
N THR A 60 -2.96 3.47 -17.27
CA THR A 60 -3.51 2.51 -18.24
C THR A 60 -2.45 2.01 -19.20
N GLN A 61 -1.43 2.83 -19.47
CA GLN A 61 -0.33 2.51 -20.38
C GLN A 61 0.80 1.79 -19.65
N GLU A 62 1.20 2.29 -18.48
CA GLU A 62 2.28 1.72 -17.67
C GLU A 62 2.09 2.00 -16.17
N PRO A 63 2.60 1.15 -15.27
CA PRO A 63 2.65 1.43 -13.84
C PRO A 63 3.36 2.74 -13.50
N ILE A 64 2.90 3.41 -12.46
CA ILE A 64 3.56 4.62 -11.94
C ILE A 64 4.22 4.27 -10.60
N TYR A 65 5.50 4.61 -10.48
CA TYR A 65 6.30 4.46 -9.28
C TYR A 65 6.87 5.80 -8.82
N ARG A 66 6.89 6.02 -7.50
CA ARG A 66 7.63 7.10 -6.85
C ARG A 66 8.39 6.53 -5.66
N GLU A 67 9.66 6.90 -5.49
CA GLU A 67 10.53 6.32 -4.46
C GLU A 67 10.35 6.95 -3.06
N ASN A 68 10.12 8.26 -2.94
CA ASN A 68 10.09 8.94 -1.64
C ASN A 68 8.88 9.89 -1.49
N PRO A 69 7.85 9.52 -0.70
CA PRO A 69 7.66 8.19 -0.14
C PRO A 69 7.26 7.18 -1.24
N ILE A 70 7.51 5.89 -0.96
CA ILE A 70 7.21 4.80 -1.89
C ILE A 70 5.72 4.84 -2.24
N MET A 71 5.43 4.88 -3.54
CA MET A 71 4.07 4.80 -4.06
C MET A 71 4.07 4.02 -5.37
N TRP A 72 3.06 3.16 -5.51
CA TRP A 72 2.78 2.42 -6.72
C TRP A 72 1.33 2.64 -7.14
N LYS A 73 1.12 2.85 -8.44
CA LYS A 73 -0.18 2.76 -9.11
C LYS A 73 -0.10 1.71 -10.20
N VAL A 74 -1.05 0.78 -10.24
CA VAL A 74 -1.12 -0.28 -11.24
C VAL A 74 -2.58 -0.55 -11.64
N ILE A 75 -2.76 -1.15 -12.81
CA ILE A 75 -4.00 -1.80 -13.22
C ILE A 75 -3.79 -3.30 -13.21
N LEU A 76 -4.62 -3.99 -12.44
CA LEU A 76 -4.67 -5.44 -12.36
C LEU A 76 -5.76 -5.96 -13.28
N ARG A 77 -5.42 -6.94 -14.12
CA ARG A 77 -6.32 -7.49 -15.14
C ARG A 77 -6.33 -9.00 -15.09
N LYS A 78 -7.50 -9.60 -15.31
CA LYS A 78 -7.59 -11.05 -15.51
C LYS A 78 -6.82 -11.51 -16.76
N LYS A 79 -6.84 -10.68 -17.81
CA LYS A 79 -6.01 -10.83 -19.01
C LYS A 79 -5.02 -9.65 -19.08
N PRO A 80 -3.78 -9.82 -18.60
CA PRO A 80 -2.79 -8.75 -18.62
C PRO A 80 -2.49 -8.27 -20.05
N ASN A 81 -2.30 -6.97 -20.20
CA ASN A 81 -1.84 -6.39 -21.46
C ASN A 81 -0.33 -6.66 -21.60
N ALA A 82 0.09 -7.10 -22.78
CA ALA A 82 1.50 -7.30 -23.07
C ALA A 82 2.30 -6.01 -22.86
N ASN A 83 3.51 -6.16 -22.33
CA ASN A 83 4.49 -5.15 -21.96
C ASN A 83 4.07 -4.16 -20.87
N TYR A 84 2.88 -4.32 -20.26
CA TYR A 84 2.38 -3.39 -19.26
C TYR A 84 3.32 -3.24 -18.06
N PHE A 85 3.75 -4.35 -17.46
CA PHE A 85 4.55 -4.34 -16.22
C PHE A 85 6.03 -4.66 -16.44
N VAL A 86 6.44 -5.05 -17.65
CA VAL A 86 7.80 -5.56 -17.94
C VAL A 86 8.89 -4.55 -17.58
N SER A 87 8.69 -3.27 -17.92
CA SER A 87 9.66 -2.22 -17.57
C SER A 87 9.82 -2.04 -16.06
N SER A 88 8.72 -2.19 -15.30
CA SER A 88 8.71 -2.07 -13.84
C SER A 88 9.49 -3.19 -13.14
N LEU A 89 9.70 -4.33 -13.79
CA LEU A 89 10.56 -5.41 -13.26
C LEU A 89 12.02 -4.98 -13.08
N ASN A 90 12.46 -3.88 -13.72
CA ASN A 90 13.80 -3.33 -13.52
C ASN A 90 13.87 -2.33 -12.35
N ILE A 91 12.74 -1.96 -11.73
CA ILE A 91 12.67 -1.10 -10.56
C ILE A 91 12.99 -1.94 -9.32
N VAL A 92 14.27 -2.29 -9.20
CA VAL A 92 14.80 -3.16 -8.17
C VAL A 92 15.96 -2.46 -7.48
N ASN A 93 15.78 -2.15 -6.20
CA ASN A 93 16.84 -1.62 -5.35
C ASN A 93 17.19 -2.69 -4.29
N HIS A 94 18.21 -3.50 -4.60
CA HIS A 94 18.78 -4.47 -3.67
C HIS A 94 19.94 -3.83 -2.89
N ASN A 95 20.01 -4.08 -1.59
CA ASN A 95 21.29 -3.91 -0.89
C ASN A 95 22.27 -4.97 -1.43
N ILE A 96 23.29 -4.55 -2.17
CA ILE A 96 24.45 -5.42 -2.48
C ILE A 96 25.36 -5.59 -1.24
N THR A 97 25.11 -4.87 -0.15
CA THR A 97 25.88 -5.01 1.09
C THR A 97 25.32 -6.11 2.01
N GLY A 98 25.97 -7.27 1.96
CA GLY A 98 25.89 -8.34 2.96
C GLY A 98 25.29 -9.63 2.39
N SER A 99 26.09 -10.56 1.85
CA SER A 99 26.74 -11.62 2.64
C SER A 99 25.82 -12.19 3.72
N ASN A 100 25.69 -13.51 3.74
CA ASN A 100 24.89 -14.36 4.63
C ASN A 100 25.09 -14.17 6.15
N ASN A 101 25.71 -13.09 6.65
CA ASN A 101 26.03 -12.90 8.08
C ASN A 101 26.08 -11.40 8.47
N ALA A 102 25.03 -10.62 8.17
CA ALA A 102 24.80 -9.40 8.94
C ALA A 102 23.98 -9.78 10.17
N GLU A 103 24.68 -9.91 11.30
CA GLU A 103 24.15 -10.19 12.63
C GLU A 103 22.84 -9.45 12.86
N ILE A 104 21.77 -10.24 13.03
CA ILE A 104 20.54 -9.75 13.64
C ILE A 104 20.89 -9.46 15.10
N ASN A 105 21.36 -8.23 15.36
CA ASN A 105 21.30 -7.65 16.69
C ASN A 105 19.81 -7.48 17.04
N SER A 106 19.26 -8.58 17.56
CA SER A 106 17.86 -8.84 17.88
C SER A 106 17.47 -8.13 19.18
N THR A 107 17.63 -6.82 19.19
CA THR A 107 17.12 -5.94 20.26
C THR A 107 16.45 -4.68 19.73
N SER A 108 16.34 -4.48 18.41
CA SER A 108 15.59 -3.37 17.82
C SER A 108 14.14 -3.78 17.46
N GLU A 109 13.22 -2.82 17.54
CA GLU A 109 11.80 -2.94 17.15
C GLU A 109 11.59 -3.49 15.72
N GLU A 110 12.63 -3.48 14.87
CA GLU A 110 12.63 -4.07 13.53
C GLU A 110 12.43 -5.60 13.53
N SER A 111 12.82 -6.30 14.60
CA SER A 111 12.62 -7.76 14.73
C SER A 111 11.13 -8.18 14.82
N ILE A 112 10.23 -7.21 15.02
CA ILE A 112 8.77 -7.40 15.13
C ILE A 112 8.04 -7.03 13.83
N LYS A 113 8.72 -6.40 12.87
CA LYS A 113 8.11 -5.94 11.62
C LYS A 113 8.21 -6.98 10.51
N ASP A 114 7.14 -7.06 9.72
CA ASP A 114 7.14 -7.81 8.48
C ASP A 114 7.84 -7.01 7.37
N LYS A 115 8.29 -7.73 6.35
CA LYS A 115 8.69 -7.15 5.07
C LYS A 115 7.43 -6.97 4.20
N GLY A 116 6.76 -5.84 4.36
CA GLY A 116 5.50 -5.55 3.69
C GLY A 116 5.73 -5.15 2.24
N HIS A 117 5.23 -5.94 1.30
CA HIS A 117 5.23 -5.59 -0.13
C HIS A 117 4.31 -4.40 -0.40
N PHE A 118 4.55 -3.62 -1.46
CA PHE A 118 3.59 -2.63 -1.96
C PHE A 118 2.70 -3.27 -3.04
N ILE A 119 3.32 -3.91 -4.03
CA ILE A 119 2.68 -4.82 -4.97
C ILE A 119 2.96 -6.25 -4.53
N ALA A 120 1.90 -6.96 -4.13
CA ALA A 120 1.99 -8.34 -3.68
C ALA A 120 2.47 -9.28 -4.80
N ASP A 121 3.23 -10.30 -4.43
CA ASP A 121 3.68 -11.39 -5.33
C ASP A 121 2.51 -12.07 -6.05
N SER A 122 1.41 -12.30 -5.32
CA SER A 122 0.17 -12.89 -5.84
C SER A 122 -0.53 -12.07 -6.93
N PHE A 123 -0.06 -10.85 -7.22
CA PHE A 123 -0.55 -10.03 -8.32
C PHE A 123 0.19 -10.26 -9.64
N ASP A 124 1.28 -11.02 -9.65
CA ASP A 124 2.12 -11.27 -10.83
C ASP A 124 1.34 -11.67 -12.09
N LYS A 125 0.44 -12.65 -11.98
CA LYS A 125 -0.41 -13.16 -13.08
C LYS A 125 -1.49 -12.18 -13.54
N PHE A 126 -1.71 -11.09 -12.81
CA PHE A 126 -2.63 -10.02 -13.18
C PHE A 126 -1.91 -8.78 -13.74
N LEU A 127 -0.58 -8.81 -13.75
CA LEU A 127 0.30 -7.74 -14.23
C LEU A 127 1.11 -8.15 -15.47
N LEU A 128 1.42 -9.44 -15.60
CA LEU A 128 2.27 -10.01 -16.64
C LEU A 128 1.55 -11.16 -17.34
N THR A 129 1.70 -11.24 -18.66
CA THR A 129 1.23 -12.38 -19.44
C THR A 129 2.01 -13.65 -19.10
N GLU A 130 1.45 -14.83 -19.41
CA GLU A 130 2.12 -16.11 -19.16
C GLU A 130 3.49 -16.22 -19.85
N ASN A 131 3.65 -15.63 -21.05
CA ASN A 131 4.93 -15.63 -21.76
C ASN A 131 5.93 -14.73 -21.05
N GLU A 132 5.53 -13.55 -20.61
CA GLU A 132 6.42 -12.63 -19.90
C GLU A 132 6.86 -13.18 -18.54
N LEU A 133 5.97 -13.89 -17.82
CA LEU A 133 6.34 -14.59 -16.59
C LEU A 133 7.44 -15.64 -16.84
N LYS A 134 7.35 -16.38 -17.94
CA LYS A 134 8.36 -17.39 -18.32
C LYS A 134 9.67 -16.73 -18.77
N GLU A 135 9.58 -15.74 -19.64
CA GLU A 135 10.75 -15.07 -20.24
C GLU A 135 11.51 -14.19 -19.24
N ASN A 136 10.81 -13.61 -18.25
CA ASN A 136 11.40 -12.70 -17.27
C ASN A 136 11.52 -13.32 -15.86
N GLY A 137 11.46 -14.65 -15.72
CA GLY A 137 11.35 -15.32 -14.41
C GLY A 137 12.34 -14.84 -13.35
N PHE A 138 13.60 -14.59 -13.71
CA PHE A 138 14.60 -14.04 -12.78
C PHE A 138 14.24 -12.61 -12.31
N LYS A 139 13.83 -11.72 -13.22
CA LYS A 139 13.44 -10.35 -12.86
C LYS A 139 12.15 -10.32 -12.04
N VAL A 140 11.20 -11.19 -12.36
CA VAL A 140 9.98 -11.39 -11.56
C VAL A 140 10.35 -11.78 -10.13
N GLN A 141 11.23 -12.77 -9.96
CA GLN A 141 11.72 -13.19 -8.65
C GLN A 141 12.44 -12.05 -7.88
N GLN A 142 13.23 -11.23 -8.58
CA GLN A 142 13.90 -10.08 -7.97
C GLN A 142 12.91 -9.00 -7.53
N PHE A 143 11.94 -8.67 -8.37
CA PHE A 143 10.96 -7.61 -8.11
C PHE A 143 10.02 -7.94 -6.94
N PHE A 144 9.47 -9.15 -6.94
CA PHE A 144 8.57 -9.65 -5.88
C PHE A 144 9.32 -10.30 -4.72
N GLY A 145 10.66 -10.32 -4.78
CA GLY A 145 11.49 -10.81 -3.70
C GLY A 145 11.55 -9.83 -2.53
N LEU A 146 11.66 -10.39 -1.32
CA LEU A 146 11.78 -9.65 -0.05
C LEU A 146 12.96 -8.65 0.03
N GLY A 147 13.86 -8.67 -0.95
CA GLY A 147 15.04 -7.80 -1.01
C GLY A 147 14.86 -6.55 -1.87
N ASN A 148 13.73 -6.37 -2.56
CA ASN A 148 13.50 -5.18 -3.39
C ASN A 148 12.98 -4.01 -2.56
N LYS A 149 13.85 -3.07 -2.19
CA LYS A 149 13.47 -1.89 -1.38
C LYS A 149 12.51 -0.94 -2.07
N SER A 150 12.41 -1.00 -3.40
CA SER A 150 11.44 -0.21 -4.18
C SER A 150 10.01 -0.78 -4.09
N ASN A 151 9.86 -2.05 -3.68
CA ASN A 151 8.58 -2.72 -3.53
C ASN A 151 8.36 -3.30 -2.11
N VAL A 152 9.31 -3.13 -1.18
CA VAL A 152 9.27 -3.69 0.17
C VAL A 152 9.80 -2.67 1.18
N SER A 153 9.01 -2.40 2.21
CA SER A 153 9.46 -1.66 3.40
C SER A 153 9.04 -2.39 4.68
N PRO A 154 9.75 -2.16 5.82
CA PRO A 154 9.32 -2.68 7.11
C PRO A 154 7.91 -2.18 7.46
N GLN A 155 7.04 -3.07 7.93
CA GLN A 155 5.65 -2.77 8.28
C GLN A 155 5.25 -3.54 9.54
N ASP A 156 4.50 -2.92 10.47
CA ASP A 156 3.97 -3.63 11.64
C ASP A 156 3.15 -4.87 11.20
N TYR A 157 3.39 -6.02 11.82
CA TYR A 157 2.75 -7.28 11.41
C TYR A 157 1.22 -7.22 11.45
N ARG A 158 0.61 -6.36 12.30
CA ARG A 158 -0.85 -6.14 12.37
C ARG A 158 -1.35 -5.24 11.24
N ALA A 159 -0.49 -4.38 10.72
CA ALA A 159 -0.77 -3.54 9.57
C ALA A 159 -0.58 -4.30 8.25
N ASN A 160 0.37 -5.24 8.19
CA ASN A 160 0.62 -6.10 7.04
C ASN A 160 -0.41 -7.24 6.95
N ARG A 161 -0.52 -8.06 8.00
CA ARG A 161 -1.36 -9.27 8.03
C ARG A 161 -2.81 -8.94 8.34
N ASN A 162 -3.72 -9.85 8.00
CA ASN A 162 -5.13 -9.76 8.38
C ASN A 162 -5.43 -10.70 9.57
N SER A 163 -6.16 -10.20 10.58
CA SER A 163 -6.56 -10.98 11.75
C SER A 163 -7.97 -10.58 12.21
N LYS A 164 -8.53 -11.30 13.20
CA LYS A 164 -9.84 -10.94 13.77
C LYS A 164 -9.85 -9.54 14.39
N ALA A 165 -8.74 -9.13 15.02
CA ALA A 165 -8.64 -7.86 15.73
C ALA A 165 -8.13 -6.70 14.86
N TYR A 166 -7.35 -6.99 13.82
CA TYR A 166 -6.69 -6.00 12.98
C TYR A 166 -6.91 -6.30 11.49
N THR A 167 -7.47 -5.32 10.78
CA THR A 167 -7.56 -5.32 9.32
C THR A 167 -6.28 -4.72 8.75
N GLY A 168 -5.37 -5.57 8.29
CA GLY A 168 -4.16 -5.16 7.59
C GLY A 168 -4.33 -5.12 6.07
N GLN A 169 -3.23 -4.78 5.39
CA GLN A 169 -3.10 -4.67 3.95
C GLN A 169 -3.57 -5.95 3.24
N LEU A 170 -3.20 -7.13 3.77
CA LEU A 170 -3.58 -8.43 3.22
C LEU A 170 -5.09 -8.58 2.98
N LYS A 171 -5.95 -7.96 3.82
CA LYS A 171 -7.41 -8.04 3.62
C LYS A 171 -7.85 -7.39 2.30
N PHE A 172 -7.22 -6.28 1.92
CA PHE A 172 -7.55 -5.54 0.71
C PHE A 172 -6.98 -6.24 -0.52
N GLU A 173 -5.77 -6.76 -0.41
CA GLU A 173 -5.15 -7.59 -1.45
C GLU A 173 -5.99 -8.85 -1.71
N GLN A 174 -6.43 -9.55 -0.67
CA GLN A 174 -7.31 -10.71 -0.80
C GLN A 174 -8.66 -10.37 -1.45
N LYS A 175 -9.23 -9.18 -1.19
CA LYS A 175 -10.45 -8.75 -1.88
C LYS A 175 -10.22 -8.63 -3.39
N ILE A 176 -9.10 -8.04 -3.80
CA ILE A 176 -8.71 -7.91 -5.21
C ILE A 176 -8.53 -9.30 -5.84
N LEU A 177 -7.74 -10.18 -5.19
CA LEU A 177 -7.53 -11.55 -5.66
C LEU A 177 -8.84 -12.31 -5.82
N ASN A 178 -9.71 -12.24 -4.82
CA ASN A 178 -11.00 -12.92 -4.85
C ASN A 178 -11.88 -12.40 -5.98
N PHE A 179 -11.87 -11.10 -6.23
CA PHE A 179 -12.60 -10.50 -7.34
C PHE A 179 -12.06 -11.00 -8.69
N LEU A 180 -10.77 -10.82 -8.96
CA LEU A 180 -10.18 -11.14 -10.28
C LEU A 180 -10.22 -12.64 -10.58
N ASN A 181 -10.04 -13.51 -9.57
CA ASN A 181 -10.15 -14.95 -9.77
C ASN A 181 -11.60 -15.36 -10.10
N LYS A 182 -12.60 -14.74 -9.47
CA LYS A 182 -14.03 -15.07 -9.67
C LYS A 182 -14.69 -14.36 -10.84
N SER A 183 -14.17 -13.22 -11.29
CA SER A 183 -14.78 -12.46 -12.37
C SER A 183 -14.88 -13.31 -13.64
N THR A 184 -16.05 -13.33 -14.26
CA THR A 184 -16.28 -13.95 -15.57
C THR A 184 -16.04 -12.98 -16.72
N ASN A 185 -15.94 -11.67 -16.43
CA ASN A 185 -15.65 -10.64 -17.41
C ASN A 185 -14.13 -10.50 -17.57
N MET A 186 -13.64 -10.73 -18.79
CA MET A 186 -12.21 -10.65 -19.08
C MET A 186 -11.71 -9.21 -19.19
N ASP A 187 -12.62 -8.25 -19.39
CA ASP A 187 -12.32 -6.82 -19.53
C ASP A 187 -12.37 -6.09 -18.17
N ASP A 188 -12.59 -6.82 -17.08
CA ASP A 188 -12.56 -6.22 -15.74
C ASP A 188 -11.13 -5.79 -15.37
N GLU A 189 -11.02 -4.50 -15.07
CA GLU A 189 -9.79 -3.85 -14.63
C GLU A 189 -9.95 -3.30 -13.20
N ILE A 190 -8.96 -3.54 -12.34
CA ILE A 190 -8.87 -2.91 -11.03
C ILE A 190 -7.72 -1.92 -11.05
N TYR A 191 -8.02 -0.64 -10.81
CA TYR A 191 -6.99 0.34 -10.45
C TYR A 191 -6.63 0.14 -8.99
N TYR A 192 -5.36 -0.11 -8.71
CA TYR A 192 -4.80 -0.26 -7.36
C TYR A 192 -3.69 0.76 -7.15
N GLU A 193 -3.79 1.50 -6.05
CA GLU A 193 -2.77 2.43 -5.62
C GLU A 193 -2.45 2.22 -4.15
N ILE A 194 -1.16 2.18 -3.84
CA ILE A 194 -0.65 2.08 -2.48
C ILE A 194 0.49 3.07 -2.29
N GLU A 195 0.47 3.77 -1.16
CA GLU A 195 1.45 4.79 -0.81
C GLU A 195 1.83 4.65 0.67
N GLU A 196 3.12 4.79 0.96
CA GLU A 196 3.60 4.96 2.33
C GLU A 196 3.37 6.39 2.80
N ILE A 197 2.71 6.55 3.94
CA ILE A 197 2.48 7.85 4.56
C ILE A 197 3.59 8.09 5.57
N LYS A 198 4.47 9.05 5.25
CA LYS A 198 5.72 9.30 5.98
C LYS A 198 5.95 10.81 6.17
N PHE A 199 6.52 11.19 7.32
CA PHE A 199 7.01 12.54 7.60
C PHE A 199 8.27 12.48 8.48
N ASN A 200 9.30 13.26 8.18
CA ASN A 200 10.58 13.30 8.92
C ASN A 200 11.12 11.91 9.31
N GLN A 201 11.21 11.01 8.31
CA GLN A 201 11.61 9.60 8.47
C GLN A 201 10.65 8.69 9.24
N LYS A 202 9.64 9.22 9.94
CA LYS A 202 8.62 8.44 10.65
C LYS A 202 7.54 7.95 9.68
N VAL A 203 7.31 6.64 9.65
CA VAL A 203 6.23 6.00 8.89
C VAL A 203 4.96 5.94 9.74
N PHE A 204 3.89 6.57 9.27
CA PHE A 204 2.59 6.59 9.94
C PHE A 204 1.71 5.42 9.55
N GLY A 205 1.95 4.84 8.38
CA GLY A 205 1.14 3.75 7.85
C GLY A 205 1.13 3.77 6.32
N ARG A 206 0.18 3.05 5.74
CA ARG A 206 -0.02 3.00 4.29
C ARG A 206 -1.43 3.42 3.91
N ARG A 207 -1.54 4.14 2.81
CA ARG A 207 -2.80 4.48 2.16
C ARG A 207 -3.03 3.50 1.01
N ILE A 208 -4.23 2.95 0.90
CA ILE A 208 -4.62 2.09 -0.22
C ILE A 208 -5.86 2.68 -0.88
N PHE A 209 -5.83 2.80 -2.20
CA PHE A 209 -6.99 3.13 -3.01
C PHE A 209 -7.23 2.06 -4.08
N ILE A 210 -8.48 1.68 -4.23
CA ILE A 210 -8.93 0.67 -5.19
C ILE A 210 -10.14 1.25 -5.92
N LYS A 211 -10.08 1.35 -7.25
CA LYS A 211 -11.29 1.50 -8.08
C LYS A 211 -11.67 0.11 -8.59
N TRP A 212 -12.88 -0.32 -8.27
CA TRP A 212 -13.44 -1.57 -8.76
C TRP A 212 -14.07 -1.35 -10.15
N PRO A 213 -14.05 -2.36 -11.04
CA PRO A 213 -14.87 -2.33 -12.25
C PRO A 213 -16.34 -2.22 -11.83
N SER A 214 -17.10 -1.40 -12.57
CA SER A 214 -18.49 -0.98 -12.29
C SER A 214 -19.25 -1.84 -11.27
N GLY A 215 -19.50 -1.30 -10.07
CA GLY A 215 -20.15 -2.01 -8.96
C GLY A 215 -20.23 -1.17 -7.67
N ASN A 216 -20.91 -1.68 -6.64
CA ASN A 216 -20.98 -1.06 -5.31
C ASN A 216 -20.22 -1.93 -4.27
N PRO A 217 -19.15 -1.42 -3.63
CA PRO A 217 -18.71 -0.03 -3.64
C PRO A 217 -17.95 0.35 -4.91
N ASP A 218 -18.14 1.59 -5.33
CA ASP A 218 -17.43 2.17 -6.47
C ASP A 218 -15.91 2.18 -6.26
N PHE A 219 -15.48 2.37 -5.02
CA PHE A 219 -14.07 2.42 -4.65
C PHE A 219 -13.85 1.96 -3.20
N THR A 220 -12.62 1.65 -2.86
CA THR A 220 -12.14 1.48 -1.48
C THR A 220 -10.98 2.43 -1.26
N HIS A 221 -11.07 3.32 -0.28
CA HIS A 221 -10.00 4.27 0.03
C HIS A 221 -9.74 4.24 1.54
N VAL A 222 -8.58 3.71 1.93
CA VAL A 222 -8.29 3.41 3.33
C VAL A 222 -6.92 3.90 3.75
N PHE A 223 -6.79 4.23 5.04
CA PHE A 223 -5.53 4.40 5.73
C PHE A 223 -5.37 3.30 6.77
N ILE A 224 -4.22 2.63 6.70
CA ILE A 224 -3.79 1.48 7.50
C ILE A 224 -2.64 2.01 8.37
N PRO A 225 -2.88 2.37 9.65
CA PRO A 225 -1.83 2.91 10.50
C PRO A 225 -0.74 1.87 10.76
N GLU A 226 0.49 2.34 10.88
CA GLU A 226 1.67 1.55 11.27
C GLU A 226 1.58 1.18 12.75
N CYS A 227 1.33 2.17 13.62
CA CYS A 227 1.11 1.93 15.05
C CYS A 227 -0.38 1.87 15.36
N ARG A 228 -0.83 0.77 15.99
CA ARG A 228 -2.24 0.53 16.31
C ARG A 228 -2.36 0.08 17.77
N LYS A 229 -2.11 1.00 18.69
CA LYS A 229 -2.38 0.82 20.12
C LYS A 229 -3.90 0.80 20.34
#